data_AF-A0A5E5PWI9-F1
#
_entry.id   AF-A0A5E5PWI9-F1
#
_cell.length_a   1.000
_cell.length_b   1.000
_cell.length_c   1.000
_cell.angle_alpha   90.00
_cell.angle_beta   90.00
_cell.angle_gamma   90.00
#
_symmetry.space_group_name_H-M   'P 1'
#
loop_
_entity.id
_entity.type
_entity.pdbx_description
1 polymer ?
#
loop_
_entity_poly.entity_id
_entity_poly.type
_entity_poly.pdbx_seq_one_letter_code
_entity_poly.pdbx_strand_id
1 'polypeptide(L)' 'MQKYTQLTYEQRYHIYLLNKQGYNQTFIAKSMGRNKSTISRELSRNTGKRG' A
#
# COMPACT_ATOMS: atom_id res chain seq x y z
N MET A 1 -5.96 16.34 -13.83
CA MET A 1 -6.47 15.55 -12.69
C MET A 1 -5.93 14.13 -12.80
N GLN A 2 -5.06 13.68 -11.89
CA GLN A 2 -4.61 12.28 -11.88
C GLN A 2 -5.84 11.41 -11.59
N LYS A 3 -6.27 10.60 -12.58
CA LYS A 3 -7.42 9.70 -12.41
C LYS A 3 -7.13 8.78 -11.22
N TYR A 4 -8.04 8.79 -10.24
CA TYR A 4 -7.96 7.90 -9.10
C TYR A 4 -7.98 6.46 -9.61
N THR A 5 -6.81 5.81 -9.58
CA THR A 5 -6.68 4.41 -9.96
C THR A 5 -6.70 3.59 -8.69
N GLN A 6 -7.74 2.78 -8.51
CA GLN A 6 -7.81 1.85 -7.40
C GLN A 6 -6.65 0.85 -7.48
N LEU A 7 -6.11 0.45 -6.33
CA LEU A 7 -5.11 -0.60 -6.28
C LEU A 7 -5.78 -1.94 -6.63
N THR A 8 -5.15 -2.70 -7.52
CA THR A 8 -5.59 -4.07 -7.81
C THR A 8 -5.36 -4.97 -6.59
N TYR A 9 -6.02 -6.12 -6.56
CA TYR A 9 -5.80 -7.12 -5.50
C TYR A 9 -4.32 -7.50 -5.37
N GLU A 10 -3.63 -7.73 -6.49
CA GLU A 10 -2.20 -8.06 -6.49
C GLU A 10 -1.33 -6.93 -5.93
N GLN A 11 -1.65 -5.67 -6.28
CA GLN A 11 -0.94 -4.51 -5.73
C GLN A 11 -1.11 -4.43 -4.21
N ARG A 12 -2.32 -4.67 -3.71
CA ARG A 12 -2.60 -4.69 -2.26
C ARG A 12 -1.86 -5.83 -1.57
N TYR A 13 -1.83 -7.02 -2.18
CA TYR A 13 -1.11 -8.17 -1.67
C TYR A 13 0.41 -7.93 -1.62
N HIS A 14 0.97 -7.31 -2.66
CA HIS A 14 2.37 -6.92 -2.71
C HIS A 14 2.72 -5.92 -1.59
N ILE A 15 1.87 -4.90 -1.36
CA ILE A 15 2.04 -3.95 -0.24
C ILE A 15 2.03 -4.69 1.10
N TYR A 16 1.08 -5.61 1.30
CA TYR A 16 0.99 -6.42 2.52
C TYR A 16 2.26 -7.25 2.75
N LEU A 17 2.77 -7.94 1.74
CA LEU A 17 3.99 -8.74 1.83
C LEU A 17 5.20 -7.88 2.21
N LEU A 18 5.43 -6.77 1.51
CA LEU A 18 6.56 -5.88 1.80
C LEU A 18 6.45 -5.25 3.19
N ASN A 19 5.24 -4.86 3.61
CA ASN A 19 5.01 -4.35 4.96
C ASN A 19 5.27 -5.43 6.02
N LYS A 20 4.87 -6.68 5.77
CA LYS A 20 5.13 -7.82 6.66
C LYS A 20 6.62 -8.17 6.75
N GLN A 21 7.39 -7.92 5.68
CA GLN A 21 8.85 -8.05 5.67
C GLN A 21 9.57 -6.90 6.39
N GLY A 22 8.86 -5.88 6.86
CA GLY A 22 9.43 -4.75 7.61
C GLY A 22 9.90 -3.59 6.73
N TYR A 23 9.59 -3.58 5.43
CA TYR A 23 9.92 -2.45 4.58
C TYR A 23 9.04 -1.23 4.90
N ASN A 24 9.64 -0.06 4.90
CA ASN A 24 8.91 1.18 5.13
C ASN A 24 8.05 1.58 3.91
N GLN A 25 6.98 2.34 4.17
CA GLN A 25 6.03 2.77 3.13
C GLN A 25 6.68 3.59 1.99
N THR A 26 7.82 4.26 2.24
CA THR A 26 8.54 5.03 1.21
C THR A 26 9.22 4.11 0.21
N PHE A 27 9.82 3.02 0.69
CA PHE A 27 10.43 1.98 -0.14
C PHE A 27 9.36 1.31 -1.00
N ILE A 28 8.25 0.90 -0.39
CA ILE A 28 7.11 0.27 -1.09
C ILE A 28 6.56 1.19 -2.19
N ALA A 29 6.39 2.47 -1.89
CA ALA A 29 5.93 3.47 -2.84
C ALA A 29 6.87 3.60 -4.06
N LYS A 30 8.18 3.66 -3.82
CA LYS A 30 9.19 3.72 -4.88
C LYS A 30 9.20 2.44 -5.72
N SER A 31 9.16 1.27 -5.07
CA SER A 31 9.16 -0.04 -5.73
C SER A 31 7.97 -0.23 -6.68
N MET A 32 6.80 0.33 -6.33
CA MET A 32 5.57 0.20 -7.13
C MET A 32 5.29 1.40 -8.04
N GLY A 33 6.14 2.43 -8.02
CA GLY A 33 5.87 3.69 -8.73
C GLY A 33 4.59 4.40 -8.27
N ARG A 34 4.21 4.24 -6.99
CA ARG A 34 2.99 4.81 -6.41
C ARG A 34 3.31 5.95 -5.44
N ASN A 35 2.33 6.82 -5.21
CA ASN A 35 2.49 7.88 -4.23
C ASN A 35 2.47 7.31 -2.79
N LYS A 36 3.34 7.83 -1.92
CA LYS A 36 3.42 7.45 -0.50
C LYS A 36 2.05 7.53 0.23
N SER A 37 1.21 8.50 -0.13
CA SER A 37 -0.15 8.64 0.43
C SER A 37 -1.09 7.50 0.03
N THR A 38 -0.85 6.84 -1.10
CA THR A 38 -1.63 5.68 -1.55
C THR A 38 -1.29 4.46 -0.69
N ILE A 39 0.01 4.22 -0.47
CA ILE A 39 0.49 3.14 0.41
C ILE A 39 0.01 3.36 1.84
N SER A 40 0.13 4.59 2.35
CA SER A 40 -0.33 4.93 3.71
C SER A 40 -1.82 4.64 3.93
N ARG A 41 -2.67 4.99 2.95
CA ARG A 41 -4.12 4.73 3.00
C ARG A 41 -4.45 3.24 2.91
N GLU A 42 -3.68 2.48 2.13
CA GLU A 42 -3.85 1.03 2.05
C GLU A 42 -3.45 0.34 3.36
N LEU A 43 -2.32 0.73 3.94
CA LEU A 43 -1.87 0.20 5.23
C LEU A 43 -2.86 0.54 6.35
N SER A 44 -3.39 1.77 6.40
CA SER A 44 -4.40 2.16 7.40
C SER A 44 -5.74 1.45 7.23
N ARG A 45 -6.11 1.04 6.01
CA ARG A 45 -7.29 0.19 5.78
C ARG A 45 -7.07 -1.23 6.30
N ASN A 46 -5.84 -1.72 6.21
CA ASN A 46 -5.46 -3.05 6.65
C ASN A 46 -5.30 -3.17 8.18
N THR A 47 -5.43 -2.07 8.94
CA THR A 47 -5.44 -2.07 10.41
C THR A 47 -6.85 -2.16 11.01
N GLY A 48 -7.84 -2.63 10.23
CA GLY A 48 -9.16 -2.94 10.76
C GLY A 48 -9.05 -4.02 11.83
N LYS A 49 -8.94 -3.59 13.10
CA LYS A 49 -9.07 -4.40 14.32
C LYS A 49 -10.49 -4.98 14.43
N ARG A 50 -10.87 -5.82 13.48
CA ARG A 50 -11.99 -6.76 13.64
C ARG A 50 -11.40 -8.01 14.29
N GLY A 51 -11.15 -7.90 15.59
CA GLY A 51 -11.35 -9.03 16.47
C GLY A 51 -12.84 -9.32 16.58
#